data_AF-A0A6I8V1T6-F1
#
_entry.id   AF-A0A6I8V1T6-F1
#
_cell.length_a   1.000
_cell.length_b   1.000
_cell.length_c   1.000
_cell.angle_alpha   90.00
_cell.angle_beta   90.00
_cell.angle_gamma   90.00
#
_symmetry.space_group_name_H-M   'P 1'
#
loop_
_entity.id
_entity.type
_entity.pdbx_description
1 polymer ?
#
loop_
_entity_poly.entity_id
_entity_poly.type
_entity_poly.pdbx_seq_one_letter_code
_entity_poly.pdbx_strand_id
1 'polypeptide(L)'
;MKRGEIGSPAKNTRSKRKTILEGADPFERGLEPAKILGASVNSSGQLTFLMKWKGIDSLDKVSAKVAHIKCPQLVIAFYEERVVFEKKDTAPGSTAAGSDDEQEENDEAQTEVKTEIKTEAEDQNSDNGDDELSVGETYN
;
A
#
# COMPACT_ATOMS: atom_id res chain seq x y z
N MET A 1 -31.27 9.66 59.35
CA MET A 1 -30.03 8.94 58.97
C MET A 1 -30.41 8.07 57.77
N LYS A 2 -29.78 8.02 56.59
CA LYS A 2 -28.46 8.41 56.10
C LYS A 2 -28.57 8.59 54.57
N ARG A 3 -27.62 9.36 54.02
CA ARG A 3 -27.52 9.91 52.65
C ARG A 3 -27.41 8.85 51.55
N GLY A 4 -27.86 9.21 50.36
CA GLY A 4 -27.86 8.41 49.14
C GLY A 4 -26.48 7.99 48.62
N GLU A 5 -26.51 6.94 47.81
CA GLU A 5 -25.35 6.43 47.06
C GLU A 5 -25.17 7.25 45.79
N ILE A 6 -24.09 8.02 45.78
CA ILE A 6 -23.62 8.78 44.62
C ILE A 6 -22.79 7.81 43.78
N GLY A 7 -23.26 7.51 42.57
CA GLY A 7 -22.48 6.83 41.55
C GLY A 7 -21.15 7.57 41.33
N SER A 8 -20.04 6.85 41.43
CA SER A 8 -18.71 7.40 41.16
C SER A 8 -18.49 7.54 39.64
N PRO A 9 -18.19 8.74 39.10
CA PRO A 9 -17.82 8.87 37.70
C PRO A 9 -16.30 8.76 37.50
N ALA A 10 -15.96 7.96 36.49
CA ALA A 10 -14.86 8.07 35.54
C ALA A 10 -13.59 8.82 35.96
N LYS A 11 -12.46 8.11 36.02
CA LYS A 11 -11.14 8.68 35.72
C LYS A 11 -10.12 7.59 35.38
N ASN A 12 -10.14 7.11 34.13
CA ASN A 12 -8.90 6.71 33.43
C ASN A 12 -9.10 6.52 31.90
N THR A 13 -9.31 7.59 31.13
CA THR A 13 -9.44 7.49 29.65
C THR A 13 -8.40 8.32 28.88
N ARG A 14 -7.33 8.78 29.55
CA ARG A 14 -6.28 9.57 28.87
C ARG A 14 -5.13 8.72 28.31
N SER A 15 -4.77 7.62 28.95
CA SER A 15 -3.62 6.80 28.50
C SER A 15 -3.91 5.90 27.30
N LYS A 16 -5.16 5.48 27.07
CA LYS A 16 -5.51 4.61 25.93
C LYS A 16 -5.50 5.31 24.56
N ARG A 17 -5.53 6.65 24.51
CA ARG A 17 -5.48 7.39 23.22
C ARG A 17 -4.06 7.58 22.69
N LYS A 18 -3.04 7.51 23.56
CA LYS A 18 -1.64 7.60 23.13
C LYS A 18 -1.14 6.30 22.49
N THR A 19 -1.60 5.16 22.98
CA THR A 19 -1.15 3.84 22.52
C THR A 19 -1.79 3.37 21.22
N ILE A 20 -2.95 3.91 20.82
CA ILE A 20 -3.62 3.52 19.57
C ILE A 20 -3.03 4.26 18.35
N LEU A 21 -2.38 5.41 18.57
CA LEU A 21 -1.75 6.19 17.51
C LEU A 21 -0.33 5.73 17.15
N GLU A 22 0.32 4.97 18.04
CA GLU A 22 1.70 4.49 17.85
C GLU A 22 1.79 3.22 16.99
N GLY A 23 0.65 2.63 16.63
CA GLY A 23 0.57 1.45 15.76
C GLY A 23 -0.39 1.58 14.57
N ALA A 24 -1.05 2.73 14.40
CA ALA A 24 -1.88 2.99 13.23
C ALA A 24 -0.98 3.32 12.02
N ASP A 25 -1.35 2.85 10.82
CA ASP A 25 -0.61 3.19 9.61
C ASP A 25 -0.55 4.73 9.50
N PRO A 26 0.61 5.34 9.23
CA PRO A 26 0.74 6.78 9.09
C PRO A 26 -0.31 7.41 8.16
N PHE A 27 -0.79 6.67 7.15
CA PHE A 27 -1.87 7.11 6.25
C PHE A 27 -3.29 7.02 6.85
N GLU A 28 -3.54 6.18 7.85
CA GLU A 28 -4.85 6.07 8.51
C GLU A 28 -5.21 7.31 9.32
N ARG A 29 -4.22 8.16 9.63
CA ARG A 29 -4.41 9.44 10.32
C ARG A 29 -5.14 10.49 9.46
N GLY A 30 -5.38 10.21 8.18
CA GLY A 30 -6.06 11.13 7.25
C GLY A 30 -5.24 12.38 6.93
N LEU A 31 -3.92 12.32 7.11
CA LEU A 31 -3.03 13.44 6.82
C LEU A 31 -2.64 13.43 5.35
N GLU A 32 -2.55 14.63 4.77
CA GLU A 32 -2.09 14.76 3.40
C GLU A 32 -0.55 14.67 3.35
N PRO A 33 0.02 13.76 2.54
CA PRO A 33 1.46 13.66 2.40
C PRO A 33 2.00 14.90 1.68
N ALA A 34 3.10 15.46 2.19
CA ALA A 34 3.70 16.69 1.67
C ALA A 34 4.94 16.41 0.82
N LYS A 35 5.89 15.63 1.35
CA LYS A 35 7.15 15.29 0.67
C LYS A 35 7.81 14.08 1.30
N ILE A 36 8.49 13.26 0.50
CA ILE A 36 9.40 12.22 1.00
C ILE A 36 10.77 12.86 1.21
N LEU A 37 11.30 12.77 2.44
CA LEU A 37 12.58 13.38 2.79
C LEU A 37 13.76 12.44 2.61
N GLY A 38 13.51 11.13 2.68
CA GLY A 38 14.54 10.13 2.54
C GLY A 38 13.97 8.73 2.37
N ALA A 39 14.85 7.81 2.06
CA ALA A 39 14.55 6.39 1.92
C ALA A 39 15.64 5.58 2.66
N SER A 40 15.23 4.49 3.30
CA SER A 40 16.13 3.54 3.96
C SER A 40 15.65 2.13 3.67
N VAL A 41 16.60 1.25 3.36
CA VAL A 41 16.36 -0.19 3.25
C VAL A 41 16.66 -0.81 4.60
N ASN A 42 15.78 -1.66 5.12
CA ASN A 42 16.05 -2.41 6.36
C ASN A 42 16.94 -3.63 6.08
N SER A 43 17.42 -4.31 7.12
CA SER A 43 18.25 -5.53 6.96
C SER A 43 17.57 -6.66 6.19
N SER A 44 16.24 -6.67 6.11
CA SER A 44 15.47 -7.61 5.30
C SER A 44 15.28 -7.17 3.83
N GLY A 45 15.90 -6.07 3.40
CA GLY A 45 15.77 -5.58 2.03
C GLY A 45 14.49 -4.77 1.75
N GLN A 46 13.67 -4.48 2.77
CA GLN A 46 12.43 -3.72 2.59
C GLN A 46 12.70 -2.23 2.58
N LEU A 47 12.28 -1.57 1.51
CA LEU A 47 12.37 -0.12 1.35
C LEU A 47 11.30 0.60 2.16
N THR A 48 11.74 1.57 2.96
CA THR A 48 10.88 2.44 3.77
C THR A 48 11.21 3.89 3.47
N PHE A 49 10.18 4.71 3.32
CA PHE A 49 10.27 6.15 3.15
C PHE A 49 10.08 6.89 4.47
N LEU A 50 10.76 8.04 4.58
CA LEU A 50 10.51 9.01 5.64
C LEU A 50 9.58 10.11 5.10
N MET A 51 8.32 10.06 5.51
CA MET A 51 7.26 10.93 5.00
C MET A 51 7.11 12.18 5.87
N LYS A 52 7.06 13.35 5.22
CA LYS A 52 6.59 14.61 5.80
C LYS A 52 5.12 14.80 5.46
N TRP A 53 4.31 15.19 6.44
CA TRP A 53 2.89 15.47 6.29
C TRP A 53 2.61 16.97 6.29
N LYS A 54 1.52 17.40 5.65
CA LYS A 54 1.13 18.82 5.69
C LYS A 54 0.68 19.22 7.10
N GLY A 55 1.14 20.39 7.56
CA GLY A 55 0.75 20.97 8.85
C GLY A 55 1.34 20.27 10.08
N ILE A 56 2.24 19.29 9.89
CA ILE A 56 2.86 18.53 10.98
C ILE A 56 4.36 18.37 10.72
N ASP A 57 5.16 18.65 11.76
CA ASP A 57 6.62 18.52 11.69
C ASP A 57 7.13 17.13 12.07
N SER A 58 6.26 16.26 12.61
CA SER A 58 6.61 14.86 12.86
C SER A 58 6.74 14.09 11.55
N LEU A 59 7.79 13.28 11.45
CA LEU A 59 8.06 12.43 10.31
C LEU A 59 7.73 10.98 10.64
N ASP A 60 7.05 10.30 9.73
CA ASP A 60 6.67 8.90 9.90
C ASP A 60 7.38 8.00 8.90
N LYS A 61 7.66 6.76 9.33
CA LYS A 61 8.21 5.71 8.47
C LYS A 61 7.08 5.00 7.76
N VAL A 62 7.14 4.96 6.44
CA VAL A 62 6.09 4.41 5.58
C VAL A 62 6.71 3.39 4.64
N SER A 63 6.13 2.19 4.54
CA SER A 63 6.64 1.19 3.59
C SER A 63 6.46 1.67 2.14
N ALA A 64 7.45 1.39 1.29
CA ALA A 64 7.35 1.76 -0.13
C ALA A 64 6.13 1.14 -0.82
N LYS A 65 5.75 -0.09 -0.39
CA LYS A 65 4.57 -0.84 -0.85
C LYS A 65 3.23 -0.13 -0.58
N VAL A 66 3.16 0.73 0.44
CA VAL A 66 1.93 1.50 0.69
C VAL A 66 2.02 2.86 -0.02
N ALA A 67 3.17 3.50 0.04
CA ALA A 67 3.37 4.84 -0.53
C ALA A 67 3.12 4.90 -2.04
N HIS A 68 3.59 3.93 -2.83
CA HIS A 68 3.38 3.93 -4.29
C HIS A 68 1.92 3.76 -4.70
N ILE A 69 1.08 3.15 -3.85
CA ILE A 69 -0.37 3.02 -4.09
C ILE A 69 -1.09 4.32 -3.69
N LYS A 70 -0.75 4.88 -2.53
CA LYS A 70 -1.47 6.02 -1.95
C LYS A 70 -1.07 7.36 -2.58
N CYS A 71 0.22 7.56 -2.85
CA CYS A 71 0.76 8.82 -3.35
C CYS A 71 1.87 8.60 -4.38
N PRO A 72 1.57 7.98 -5.54
CA PRO A 72 2.57 7.64 -6.57
C PRO A 72 3.35 8.85 -7.06
N GLN A 73 2.69 10.00 -7.23
CA GLN A 73 3.34 11.22 -7.73
C GLN A 73 4.46 11.73 -6.81
N LEU A 74 4.29 11.62 -5.49
CA LEU A 74 5.33 12.00 -4.53
C LEU A 74 6.51 11.02 -4.55
N VAL A 75 6.24 9.73 -4.76
CA VAL A 75 7.26 8.70 -4.86
C VAL A 75 8.09 8.90 -6.14
N ILE A 76 7.44 9.19 -7.26
CA ILE A 76 8.12 9.48 -8.54
C ILE A 76 8.99 10.73 -8.41
N ALA A 77 8.43 11.84 -7.93
CA ALA A 77 9.17 13.09 -7.75
C ALA A 77 10.39 12.92 -6.84
N PHE A 78 10.27 12.11 -5.78
CA PHE A 78 11.40 11.80 -4.90
C PHE A 78 12.55 11.11 -5.64
N TYR A 79 12.24 10.16 -6.53
CA TYR A 79 13.25 9.50 -7.34
C TYR A 79 13.80 10.42 -8.43
N GLU A 80 12.97 11.21 -9.11
CA GLU A 80 13.45 12.17 -10.11
C GLU A 80 14.48 13.15 -9.54
N GLU A 81 14.28 13.62 -8.31
CA GLU A 81 15.23 14.49 -7.62
C GLU A 81 16.55 13.79 -7.20
N ARG A 82 16.59 12.45 -7.16
CA ARG A 82 17.68 11.67 -6.53
C ARG A 82 18.29 10.54 -7.39
N VAL A 83 17.77 10.29 -8.59
CA VAL A 83 18.29 9.24 -9.46
C VAL A 83 19.70 9.62 -9.92
N VAL A 84 20.66 8.76 -9.61
CA VAL A 84 22.04 8.84 -10.09
C VAL A 84 22.32 7.56 -10.87
N PHE A 85 22.71 7.70 -12.13
CA PHE A 85 23.16 6.58 -12.94
C PHE A 85 24.68 6.47 -12.85
N GLU A 86 25.18 5.40 -12.26
CA GLU A 86 26.60 5.09 -12.32
C GLU A 86 26.96 4.67 -13.75
N LYS A 87 27.83 5.44 -14.42
CA LYS A 87 28.53 4.95 -15.61
C LYS A 87 29.59 3.97 -15.12
N LYS A 88 29.47 2.70 -15.49
CA LYS A 88 30.63 1.80 -15.50
C LYS A 88 31.53 2.26 -16.63
N ASP A 89 32.36 3.25 -16.36
CA ASP A 89 33.50 3.54 -17.21
C ASP A 89 34.46 2.35 -17.05
N THR A 90 34.31 1.34 -17.91
CA THR A 90 35.36 0.38 -18.16
C THR A 90 36.56 1.18 -18.66
N ALA A 91 37.49 1.46 -17.74
CA ALA A 91 38.78 2.00 -18.12
C ALA A 91 39.46 1.00 -19.07
N PRO A 92 39.88 1.43 -20.28
CA PRO A 92 40.69 0.61 -21.16
C PRO A 92 42.10 0.56 -20.57
N GLY A 93 42.37 -0.38 -19.66
CA GLY A 93 43.65 -0.37 -18.95
C GLY A 93 44.00 -1.53 -18.04
N SER A 94 43.23 -2.63 -17.98
CA SER A 94 43.71 -3.85 -17.30
C SER A 94 43.99 -4.95 -18.31
N THR A 95 45.29 -5.14 -18.50
CA THR A 95 45.97 -6.06 -19.41
C THR A 95 45.68 -7.54 -19.10
N ALA A 96 45.42 -8.28 -20.17
CA ALA A 96 45.73 -9.70 -20.41
C ALA A 96 46.06 -10.59 -19.20
N ALA A 97 45.07 -11.36 -18.76
CA ALA A 97 45.25 -12.75 -18.37
C ALA A 97 43.94 -13.47 -18.68
N GLY A 98 43.98 -14.38 -19.65
CA GLY A 98 42.81 -15.09 -20.15
C GLY A 98 42.14 -15.95 -19.08
N SER A 99 40.83 -16.03 -19.18
CA SER A 99 40.03 -17.16 -18.73
C SER A 99 38.82 -17.19 -19.67
N ASP A 100 38.91 -18.06 -20.67
CA ASP A 100 37.77 -18.51 -21.47
C ASP A 100 36.73 -19.06 -20.50
N ASP A 101 35.54 -18.46 -20.49
CA ASP A 101 34.34 -19.12 -20.00
C ASP A 101 33.20 -18.67 -20.93
N GLU A 102 33.03 -19.44 -22.01
CA GLU A 102 31.83 -19.44 -22.84
C GLU A 102 30.70 -20.10 -22.04
N GLN A 103 29.62 -19.36 -21.82
CA GLN A 103 28.27 -19.87 -21.59
C GLN A 103 27.33 -18.66 -21.53
N GLU A 104 26.11 -18.65 -22.03
CA GLU A 104 25.35 -19.45 -22.97
C GLU A 104 24.08 -18.59 -23.15
N GLU A 105 23.56 -18.60 -24.36
CA GLU A 105 22.31 -17.98 -24.77
C GLU A 105 21.13 -18.42 -23.87
N ASN A 106 20.36 -17.49 -23.30
CA ASN A 106 18.98 -17.78 -22.92
C ASN A 106 18.01 -16.61 -23.16
N ASP A 107 17.24 -16.79 -24.23
CA ASP A 107 15.80 -16.58 -24.35
C ASP A 107 15.15 -15.39 -23.61
N GLU A 108 14.87 -14.37 -24.43
CA GLU A 108 13.57 -13.72 -24.59
C GLU A 108 12.46 -14.14 -23.60
N ALA A 109 12.12 -13.22 -22.69
CA ALA A 109 10.81 -13.17 -22.06
C ALA A 109 10.23 -11.77 -22.22
N GLN A 110 9.66 -11.52 -23.39
CA GLN A 110 8.63 -10.50 -23.55
C GLN A 110 7.44 -10.90 -22.66
N THR A 111 7.30 -10.26 -21.51
CA THR A 111 6.10 -10.40 -20.68
C THR A 111 5.03 -9.48 -21.24
N GLU A 112 4.35 -9.95 -22.28
CA GLU A 112 3.14 -9.30 -22.78
C GLU A 112 2.08 -9.29 -21.67
N VAL A 113 1.66 -8.08 -21.31
CA VAL A 113 0.51 -7.81 -20.47
C VAL A 113 -0.74 -8.14 -21.26
N LYS A 114 -1.30 -9.35 -21.07
CA LYS A 114 -2.66 -9.66 -21.51
C LYS A 114 -3.62 -9.53 -20.33
N THR A 115 -4.18 -8.33 -20.16
CA THR A 115 -5.36 -8.12 -19.32
C THR A 115 -6.58 -8.71 -20.03
N GLU A 116 -6.95 -9.94 -19.69
CA GLU A 116 -8.26 -10.49 -20.04
C GLU A 116 -9.28 -10.10 -18.95
N ILE A 117 -10.15 -9.16 -19.29
CA ILE A 117 -11.39 -8.92 -18.57
C ILE A 117 -12.32 -10.09 -18.95
N LYS A 118 -12.42 -11.08 -18.08
CA LYS A 118 -13.45 -12.12 -18.18
C LYS A 118 -14.64 -11.68 -17.33
N THR A 119 -15.61 -11.04 -17.96
CA THR A 119 -16.98 -10.93 -17.45
C THR A 119 -17.59 -12.33 -17.44
N GLU A 120 -17.75 -12.90 -16.25
CA GLU A 120 -18.52 -14.11 -16.03
C GLU A 120 -19.95 -13.69 -15.69
N ALA A 121 -20.82 -13.84 -16.67
CA ALA A 121 -22.26 -13.94 -16.46
C ALA A 121 -22.66 -15.40 -16.69
N GLU A 122 -23.68 -15.82 -15.94
CA GLU A 122 -24.37 -17.11 -15.98
C GLU A 122 -23.70 -18.23 -15.18
N ASP A 123 -24.33 -18.64 -14.07
CA ASP A 123 -25.18 -19.83 -14.15
C ASP A 123 -26.18 -19.94 -12.97
N GLN A 124 -27.26 -20.69 -13.23
CA GLN A 124 -28.17 -21.39 -12.33
C GLN A 124 -29.55 -20.79 -12.05
N ASN A 125 -30.42 -21.02 -13.04
CA ASN A 125 -31.83 -21.30 -12.87
C ASN A 125 -32.04 -22.67 -12.19
N SER A 126 -32.49 -22.68 -10.93
CA SER A 126 -33.45 -23.67 -10.38
C SER A 126 -33.74 -23.40 -8.90
N ASP A 127 -34.82 -22.70 -8.60
CA ASP A 127 -35.54 -22.94 -7.34
C ASP A 127 -37.04 -22.73 -7.55
N ASN A 128 -37.78 -23.84 -7.43
CA ASN A 128 -39.23 -23.89 -7.52
C ASN A 128 -39.80 -23.61 -6.13
N GLY A 129 -40.74 -22.68 -6.02
CA GLY A 129 -41.72 -22.68 -4.93
C GLY A 129 -41.98 -21.33 -4.29
N ASP A 130 -42.72 -20.46 -4.97
CA ASP A 130 -43.48 -19.39 -4.33
C ASP A 130 -44.97 -19.69 -4.39
N ASP A 131 -45.43 -20.27 -3.27
CA ASP A 131 -46.82 -20.40 -2.85
C ASP A 131 -47.52 -19.03 -2.80
N GLU A 132 -48.77 -19.03 -3.30
CA GLU A 132 -49.91 -18.13 -3.04
C GLU A 132 -49.67 -16.65 -2.70
N LEU A 133 -50.34 -15.75 -3.44
CA LEU A 133 -51.61 -15.13 -2.98
C LEU A 133 -52.27 -14.28 -4.09
N SER A 134 -53.53 -14.65 -4.39
CA SER A 134 -54.67 -13.86 -4.87
C SER A 134 -54.50 -12.34 -4.98
N VAL A 135 -54.79 -11.73 -6.15
CA VAL A 135 -56.10 -11.09 -6.47
C VAL A 135 -56.21 -10.94 -8.00
N GLY A 136 -57.28 -11.50 -8.58
CA GLY A 136 -57.62 -11.28 -9.98
C GLY A 136 -58.33 -9.94 -10.17
N GLU A 137 -57.79 -9.09 -11.04
CA GLU A 137 -58.55 -8.03 -11.71
C GLU A 137 -58.65 -8.37 -13.20
N THR A 138 -59.88 -8.67 -13.64
CA THR A 138 -60.24 -8.82 -15.05
C THR A 138 -60.59 -7.45 -15.63
N TYR A 139 -59.95 -7.04 -16.72
CA TYR A 139 -60.44 -5.95 -17.57
C TYR A 139 -60.35 -6.34 -19.05
N ASN A 140 -61.53 -6.34 -19.70
CA ASN A 140 -61.89 -6.43 -21.13
C ASN A 140 -61.49 -7.68 -21.93
#